data_AF-A0A924TT41-F1
#
_entry.id   AF-A0A924TT41-F1
#
_cell.length_a   1.000
_cell.length_b   1.000
_cell.length_c   1.000
_cell.angle_alpha   90.00
_cell.angle_beta   90.00
_cell.angle_gamma   90.00
#
_symmetry.space_group_name_H-M   'P 1'
#
loop_
_entity.id
_entity.type
_entity.pdbx_description
1 polymer ?
#
loop_
_entity_poly.entity_id
_entity_poly.type
_entity_poly.pdbx_seq_one_letter_code
_entity_poly.pdbx_strand_id
1 'polypeptide(L)'
;AQVIVNLFAAVPFIGPDLALLIRGDYVVGGATLNRFFAFHVIAVPLVLLGLVVAHIIALHEVGSNNPDGVEIKAKKDASGKALDGIAFHPYYSVHDIYAVGLFLMVFCAILFFGPELGGYFLEYNNFIPADPLKTPLHIAPVWYFTPFYSMLRATNDPLVNVLCGIVGLAGLVALLSVKGKARIAIAVLAVVAIALLKTFDAKFWGVVVMGGAVIILFALPWLDNSPVKSIRYRPQWHKVLYGIFVVFFVVLGYLGIQPPSDLGTLISQIGTIFYFGFFLLMPWWSTIGSFKQVPDRVTFSAH
;
A
#
# COMPACT_ATOMS: atom_id res chain seq x y z
N ALA A 1 9.17 18.67 1.03
CA ALA A 1 8.88 18.88 2.47
C ALA A 1 7.57 19.64 2.72
N GLN A 2 7.40 20.86 2.18
CA GLN A 2 6.24 21.72 2.43
C GLN A 2 4.88 21.01 2.27
N VAL A 3 4.67 20.31 1.15
CA VAL A 3 3.41 19.59 0.86
C VAL A 3 3.11 18.53 1.91
N ILE A 4 4.07 17.66 2.23
CA ILE A 4 3.90 16.55 3.18
C ILE A 4 3.59 17.06 4.59
N VAL A 5 4.31 18.09 5.06
CA VAL A 5 4.02 18.69 6.38
C VAL A 5 2.62 19.30 6.42
N ASN A 6 2.18 19.92 5.32
CA ASN A 6 0.84 20.49 5.22
C ASN A 6 -0.28 19.45 5.10
N LEU A 7 0.03 18.16 4.87
CA LEU A 7 -0.98 17.10 4.99
C LEU A 7 -1.46 16.96 6.43
N PHE A 8 -0.57 17.12 7.42
CA PHE A 8 -0.94 17.09 8.84
C PHE A 8 -1.80 18.29 9.24
N ALA A 9 -1.68 19.42 8.54
CA ALA A 9 -2.54 20.58 8.74
C ALA A 9 -4.00 20.32 8.35
N ALA A 10 -4.29 19.27 7.58
CA ALA A 10 -5.65 18.89 7.20
C ALA A 10 -6.40 18.14 8.32
N VAL A 11 -5.72 17.73 9.39
CA VAL A 11 -6.36 17.05 10.52
C VAL A 11 -7.26 18.03 11.28
N PRO A 12 -8.57 17.74 11.46
CA PRO A 12 -9.47 18.62 12.20
C PRO A 12 -8.97 18.88 13.63
N PHE A 13 -9.25 20.08 14.13
CA PHE A 13 -8.95 20.55 15.50
C PHE A 13 -7.46 20.76 15.82
N ILE A 14 -6.58 19.80 15.51
CA ILE A 14 -5.15 19.82 15.92
C ILE A 14 -4.18 20.06 14.75
N GLY A 15 -4.68 20.11 13.51
CA GLY A 15 -3.84 20.12 12.31
C GLY A 15 -2.80 21.25 12.26
N PRO A 16 -3.18 22.52 12.46
CA PRO A 16 -2.23 23.64 12.43
C PRO A 16 -1.09 23.48 13.44
N ASP A 17 -1.41 23.12 14.68
CA ASP A 17 -0.43 22.92 15.75
C ASP A 17 0.47 21.71 15.47
N LEU A 18 -0.09 20.63 14.92
CA LEU A 18 0.67 19.44 14.52
C LEU A 18 1.66 19.76 13.40
N ALA A 19 1.23 20.51 12.38
CA ALA A 19 2.10 20.92 11.28
C ALA A 19 3.23 21.86 11.77
N LEU A 20 2.91 22.79 12.68
CA LEU A 20 3.89 23.67 13.31
C LEU A 20 4.90 22.85 14.14
N LEU A 21 4.42 21.89 14.94
CA LEU A 21 5.25 21.01 15.74
C LEU A 21 6.19 20.16 14.88
N ILE A 22 5.73 19.60 13.77
CA ILE A 22 6.55 18.78 12.87
C ILE A 22 7.60 19.65 12.16
N ARG A 23 7.20 20.84 11.70
CA ARG A 23 8.09 21.79 11.01
C ARG A 23 9.14 22.39 11.92
N GLY A 24 8.78 22.70 13.16
CA GLY A 24 9.62 23.37 14.16
C GLY A 24 9.72 24.88 14.00
N ASP A 25 9.00 25.48 13.04
CA ASP A 25 8.94 26.91 12.79
C ASP A 25 7.70 27.22 11.92
N TYR A 26 7.37 28.49 11.70
CA TYR A 26 6.25 28.92 10.87
C TYR A 26 6.43 28.58 9.38
N VAL A 27 7.67 28.50 8.90
CA VAL A 27 8.03 28.17 7.50
C VAL A 27 9.04 27.04 7.45
N VAL A 28 9.11 26.33 6.32
CA VAL A 28 10.09 25.24 6.16
C VAL A 28 11.44 25.88 5.96
N GLY A 29 12.36 25.60 6.89
CA GLY A 29 13.69 26.20 6.92
C GLY A 29 14.70 25.33 7.67
N GLY A 30 15.71 25.97 8.25
CA GLY A 30 16.82 25.28 8.92
C GLY A 30 16.37 24.37 10.07
N ALA A 31 15.39 24.79 10.88
CA ALA A 31 14.85 23.98 11.97
C ALA A 31 14.23 22.67 11.44
N THR A 32 13.44 22.75 10.36
CA THR A 32 12.84 21.57 9.72
C THR A 32 13.91 20.65 9.14
N LEU A 33 14.89 21.22 8.45
CA LEU A 33 15.97 20.46 7.81
C LEU A 33 16.80 19.68 8.84
N ASN A 34 17.23 20.33 9.92
CA ASN A 34 18.05 19.68 10.96
C ASN A 34 17.32 18.52 11.63
N ARG A 35 16.02 18.66 11.89
CA ARG A 35 15.20 17.59 12.48
C ARG A 35 15.02 16.44 11.51
N PHE A 36 14.73 16.73 10.25
CA PHE A 36 14.58 15.69 9.22
C PHE A 36 15.89 14.96 8.98
N PHE A 37 17.03 15.65 9.03
CA PHE A 37 18.35 15.03 8.99
C PHE A 37 18.55 14.07 10.17
N ALA A 38 18.26 14.50 11.40
CA ALA A 38 18.38 13.64 12.58
C ALA A 38 17.46 12.39 12.50
N PHE A 39 16.22 12.55 12.01
CA PHE A 39 15.33 11.42 11.80
C PHE A 39 15.83 10.48 10.69
N HIS A 40 16.32 11.04 9.59
CA HIS A 40 16.75 10.27 8.42
C HIS A 40 18.05 9.50 8.66
N VAL A 41 19.03 10.11 9.32
CA VAL A 41 20.36 9.52 9.51
C VAL A 41 20.42 8.60 10.72
N ILE A 42 19.70 8.93 11.79
CA ILE A 42 19.82 8.22 13.07
C ILE A 42 18.53 7.44 13.38
N ALA A 43 17.43 8.15 13.64
CA ALA A 43 16.27 7.52 14.28
C ALA A 43 15.60 6.44 13.41
N VAL A 44 15.28 6.76 12.15
CA VAL A 44 14.56 5.84 11.25
C VAL A 44 15.41 4.63 10.88
N PRO A 45 16.70 4.76 10.46
CA PRO A 45 17.53 3.58 10.17
C PRO A 45 17.69 2.64 11.36
N LEU A 46 17.85 3.16 12.59
CA LEU A 46 17.98 2.33 13.79
C LEU A 46 16.67 1.60 14.12
N VAL A 47 15.53 2.28 13.98
CA VAL A 47 14.21 1.62 14.12
C VAL A 47 14.04 0.52 13.07
N LEU A 48 14.40 0.79 11.81
CA LEU A 48 14.32 -0.19 10.73
C LEU A 48 15.22 -1.40 10.99
N LEU A 49 16.43 -1.22 11.51
CA LEU A 49 17.31 -2.33 11.90
C LEU A 49 16.64 -3.22 12.95
N GLY A 50 16.06 -2.61 13.99
CA GLY A 50 15.30 -3.35 15.02
C GLY A 50 14.12 -4.11 14.44
N LEU A 51 13.36 -3.48 13.53
CA LEU A 51 12.23 -4.13 12.84
C LEU A 51 12.68 -5.26 11.91
N VAL A 52 13.83 -5.15 11.23
CA VAL A 52 14.39 -6.23 10.40
C VAL A 52 14.77 -7.43 11.26
N VAL A 53 15.42 -7.22 12.40
CA VAL A 53 15.74 -8.31 13.34
C VAL A 53 14.45 -8.97 13.85
N ALA A 54 13.47 -8.19 14.28
CA ALA A 54 12.17 -8.71 14.70
C ALA A 54 11.47 -9.50 13.59
N HIS A 55 11.54 -9.02 12.35
CA HIS A 55 10.98 -9.69 11.18
C HIS A 55 11.66 -11.04 10.91
N ILE A 56 12.99 -11.11 10.98
CA ILE A 56 13.75 -12.37 10.80
C ILE A 56 13.41 -13.36 11.92
N ILE A 57 13.31 -12.92 13.18
CA ILE A 57 12.91 -13.77 14.31
C ILE A 57 11.51 -14.34 14.09
N ALA A 58 10.54 -13.49 13.71
CA ALA A 58 9.19 -13.94 13.42
C ALA A 58 9.17 -14.97 12.28
N LEU A 59 9.93 -14.73 11.20
CA LEU A 59 10.06 -15.65 10.08
C LEU A 59 10.71 -16.99 10.48
N HIS A 60 11.66 -17.00 11.40
CA HIS A 60 12.28 -18.24 11.90
C HIS A 60 11.28 -19.09 12.70
N GLU A 61 10.42 -18.44 13.50
CA GLU A 61 9.41 -19.13 14.31
C GLU A 61 8.35 -19.80 13.42
N VAL A 62 7.75 -19.05 12.49
CA VAL A 62 6.69 -19.60 11.62
C VAL A 62 7.25 -20.42 10.45
N GLY A 63 8.43 -20.06 9.94
CA GLY A 63 9.04 -20.62 8.73
C GLY A 63 8.57 -19.92 7.45
N SER A 64 9.38 -20.02 6.39
CA SER A 64 9.02 -19.47 5.08
C SER A 64 7.85 -20.23 4.44
N ASN A 65 6.97 -19.47 3.80
CA ASN A 65 5.92 -20.03 2.95
C ASN A 65 6.51 -20.54 1.61
N ASN A 66 5.75 -21.31 0.86
CA ASN A 66 6.14 -21.83 -0.46
C ASN A 66 5.06 -21.57 -1.51
N PRO A 67 5.38 -21.72 -2.81
CA PRO A 67 4.44 -21.43 -3.88
C PRO A 67 3.13 -22.23 -3.85
N ASP A 68 3.08 -23.36 -3.14
CA ASP A 68 1.89 -24.18 -2.99
C ASP A 68 1.09 -23.86 -1.72
N GLY A 69 1.68 -23.11 -0.77
CA GLY A 69 1.02 -22.73 0.47
C GLY A 69 0.87 -23.87 1.48
N VAL A 70 1.66 -24.93 1.35
CA VAL A 70 1.62 -26.13 2.22
C VAL A 70 2.56 -25.98 3.41
N GLU A 71 2.10 -26.29 4.62
CA GLU A 71 2.93 -26.19 5.83
C GLU A 71 3.94 -27.35 5.93
N ILE A 72 5.21 -27.09 5.61
CA ILE A 72 6.26 -28.13 5.61
C ILE A 72 6.55 -28.70 7.00
N LYS A 73 6.37 -27.88 8.06
CA LYS A 73 6.62 -28.30 9.45
C LYS A 73 5.57 -29.30 9.97
N ALA A 74 4.43 -29.45 9.28
CA ALA A 74 3.36 -30.36 9.68
C ALA A 74 3.70 -31.83 9.41
N LYS A 75 4.54 -32.11 8.40
CA LYS A 75 4.94 -33.47 8.02
C LYS A 75 6.43 -33.66 8.23
N LYS A 76 6.79 -34.38 9.30
CA LYS A 76 8.17 -34.62 9.72
C LYS A 76 8.54 -36.10 9.55
N ASP A 77 9.82 -36.37 9.33
CA ASP A 77 10.38 -37.71 9.39
C ASP A 77 10.53 -38.21 10.83
N ALA A 78 10.99 -39.45 11.00
CA ALA A 78 11.23 -40.07 12.29
C ALA A 78 12.29 -39.33 13.14
N SER A 79 13.11 -38.48 12.53
CA SER A 79 14.12 -37.64 13.20
C SER A 79 13.60 -36.25 13.58
N GLY A 80 12.34 -35.94 13.27
CA GLY A 80 11.71 -34.66 13.55
C GLY A 80 12.00 -33.56 12.51
N LYS A 81 12.65 -33.88 11.39
CA LYS A 81 12.95 -32.95 10.31
C LYS A 81 11.78 -32.90 9.31
N ALA A 82 11.44 -31.70 8.83
CA ALA A 82 10.41 -31.52 7.81
C ALA A 82 10.77 -32.27 6.52
N LEU A 83 9.84 -33.07 5.99
CA LEU A 83 10.09 -33.93 4.83
C LEU A 83 10.40 -33.15 3.56
N ASP A 84 9.73 -32.00 3.38
CA ASP A 84 9.86 -31.16 2.20
C ASP A 84 10.84 -29.97 2.42
N GLY A 85 11.66 -30.02 3.49
CA GLY A 85 12.59 -28.95 3.86
C GLY A 85 14.05 -29.28 3.55
N ILE A 86 14.77 -28.34 2.93
CA ILE A 86 16.23 -28.40 2.74
C ILE A 86 16.96 -27.38 3.62
N ALA A 87 18.26 -27.60 3.85
CA ALA A 87 19.06 -26.65 4.62
C ALA A 87 19.17 -25.29 3.91
N PHE A 88 19.16 -24.19 4.67
CA PHE A 88 19.31 -22.85 4.11
C PHE A 88 20.68 -22.68 3.44
N HIS A 89 21.73 -23.06 4.15
CA HIS A 89 23.09 -23.10 3.62
C HIS A 89 23.45 -24.53 3.20
N PRO A 90 24.06 -24.75 2.01
CA PRO A 90 24.45 -23.73 1.03
C PRO A 90 23.36 -23.37 0.02
N TYR A 91 22.27 -24.16 -0.08
CA TYR A 91 21.35 -24.12 -1.21
C TYR A 91 20.74 -22.74 -1.47
N TYR A 92 20.06 -22.16 -0.49
CA TYR A 92 19.46 -20.83 -0.62
C TYR A 92 20.51 -19.72 -0.57
N SER A 93 21.58 -19.88 0.24
CA SER A 93 22.66 -18.88 0.27
C SER A 93 23.32 -18.68 -1.09
N VAL A 94 23.64 -19.76 -1.82
CA VAL A 94 24.26 -19.68 -3.15
C VAL A 94 23.26 -19.16 -4.20
N HIS A 95 22.02 -19.64 -4.17
CA HIS A 95 20.95 -19.14 -5.02
C HIS A 95 20.74 -17.62 -4.86
N ASP A 96 20.66 -17.15 -3.62
CA ASP A 96 20.41 -15.75 -3.31
C ASP A 96 21.60 -14.87 -3.66
N ILE A 97 22.84 -15.33 -3.45
CA ILE A 97 24.05 -14.61 -3.90
C ILE A 97 24.05 -14.43 -5.42
N TYR A 98 23.64 -15.46 -6.18
CA TYR A 98 23.51 -15.34 -7.63
C TYR A 98 22.48 -14.27 -8.02
N ALA A 99 21.29 -14.30 -7.42
CA ALA A 99 20.24 -13.31 -7.68
C ALA A 99 20.67 -11.88 -7.27
N VAL A 100 21.34 -11.72 -6.12
CA VAL A 100 21.93 -10.45 -5.67
C VAL A 100 23.00 -9.98 -6.65
N GLY A 101 23.85 -10.87 -7.17
CA GLY A 101 24.82 -10.55 -8.20
C GLY A 101 24.19 -9.98 -9.46
N LEU A 102 23.14 -10.63 -9.99
CA LEU A 102 22.37 -10.12 -11.13
C LEU A 102 21.73 -8.75 -10.84
N PHE A 103 21.11 -8.61 -9.68
CA PHE A 103 20.51 -7.34 -9.25
C PHE A 103 21.56 -6.22 -9.18
N LEU A 104 22.70 -6.48 -8.55
CA LEU A 104 23.79 -5.51 -8.42
C LEU A 104 24.39 -5.13 -9.77
N MET A 105 24.44 -6.04 -10.75
CA MET A 105 24.86 -5.70 -12.11
C MET A 105 23.91 -4.68 -12.74
N VAL A 106 22.59 -4.90 -12.66
CA VAL A 106 21.59 -3.94 -13.19
C VAL A 106 21.63 -2.63 -12.41
N PHE A 107 21.72 -2.69 -11.08
CA PHE A 107 21.82 -1.51 -10.22
C PHE A 107 23.05 -0.67 -10.56
N CYS A 108 24.22 -1.28 -10.67
CA CYS A 108 25.45 -0.60 -11.08
C CYS A 108 25.33 -0.04 -12.50
N ALA A 109 24.70 -0.77 -13.43
CA ALA A 109 24.48 -0.27 -14.77
C ALA A 109 23.65 1.03 -14.76
N ILE A 110 22.59 1.10 -13.96
CA ILE A 110 21.81 2.33 -13.79
C ILE A 110 22.64 3.41 -13.11
N LEU A 111 23.32 3.10 -12.01
CA LEU A 111 24.13 4.05 -11.24
C LEU A 111 25.21 4.73 -12.09
N PHE A 112 25.91 3.97 -12.93
CA PHE A 112 27.05 4.47 -13.71
C PHE A 112 26.68 4.98 -15.10
N PHE A 113 25.67 4.42 -15.77
CA PHE A 113 25.34 4.76 -17.15
C PHE A 113 24.06 5.56 -17.33
N GLY A 114 23.16 5.60 -16.34
CA GLY A 114 21.88 6.31 -16.45
C GLY A 114 21.25 6.67 -15.10
N PRO A 115 21.95 7.40 -14.21
CA PRO A 115 21.51 7.62 -12.84
C PRO A 115 20.21 8.44 -12.73
N GLU A 116 19.89 9.25 -13.75
CA GLU A 116 18.66 10.03 -13.79
C GLU A 116 17.43 9.20 -14.20
N LEU A 117 17.62 8.15 -15.00
CA LEU A 117 16.58 7.42 -15.75
C LEU A 117 15.47 8.34 -16.29
N GLY A 118 15.85 9.38 -17.04
CA GLY A 118 14.88 10.31 -17.64
C GLY A 118 14.08 11.11 -16.60
N GLY A 119 14.64 11.33 -15.41
CA GLY A 119 14.05 12.11 -14.34
C GLY A 119 13.24 11.30 -13.32
N TYR A 120 13.13 9.97 -13.48
CA TYR A 120 12.42 9.12 -12.52
C TYR A 120 13.21 8.91 -11.22
N PHE A 121 14.55 8.86 -11.30
CA PHE A 121 15.40 8.62 -10.12
C PHE A 121 15.95 9.92 -9.56
N LEU A 122 16.49 10.78 -10.43
CA LEU A 122 16.95 12.11 -10.08
C LEU A 122 16.11 13.14 -10.84
N GLU A 123 15.13 13.71 -10.15
CA GLU A 123 14.22 14.71 -10.71
C GLU A 123 14.99 16.00 -11.02
N TYR A 124 14.82 16.52 -12.24
CA TYR A 124 15.54 17.73 -12.69
C TYR A 124 15.36 18.94 -11.76
N ASN A 125 14.16 19.10 -11.22
CA ASN A 125 13.84 20.19 -10.28
C ASN A 125 14.68 20.17 -9.00
N ASN A 126 15.22 19.02 -8.60
CA ASN A 126 16.03 18.87 -7.39
C ASN A 126 17.51 19.23 -7.59
N PHE A 127 17.94 19.55 -8.83
CA PHE A 127 19.27 20.14 -9.08
C PHE A 127 19.29 21.66 -8.91
N ILE A 128 18.12 22.29 -8.75
CA ILE A 128 17.99 23.72 -8.52
C ILE A 128 17.89 23.96 -7.00
N PRO A 129 18.66 24.90 -6.42
CA PRO A 129 18.52 25.27 -5.02
C PRO A 129 17.09 25.69 -4.68
N ALA A 130 16.63 25.32 -3.48
CA ALA A 130 15.26 25.58 -3.05
C ALA A 130 14.94 27.08 -2.97
N ASP A 131 13.83 27.48 -3.58
CA ASP A 131 13.28 28.84 -3.53
C ASP A 131 11.91 28.83 -2.81
N PRO A 132 11.79 29.39 -1.60
CA PRO A 132 10.53 29.45 -0.86
C PRO A 132 9.41 30.25 -1.55
N LEU A 133 9.74 31.10 -2.53
CA LEU A 133 8.80 31.99 -3.21
C LEU A 133 8.36 31.44 -4.57
N LYS A 134 8.93 30.32 -5.03
CA LYS A 134 8.67 29.78 -6.37
C LYS A 134 8.49 28.26 -6.35
N THR A 135 7.27 27.82 -6.63
CA THR A 135 6.98 26.40 -6.92
C THR A 135 7.22 26.10 -8.40
N PRO A 136 7.97 25.02 -8.75
CA PRO A 136 8.11 24.59 -10.15
C PRO A 136 6.76 24.28 -10.80
N LEU A 137 6.64 24.54 -12.12
CA LEU A 137 5.39 24.32 -12.87
C LEU A 137 4.95 22.86 -12.90
N HIS A 138 5.91 21.94 -13.00
CA HIS A 138 5.66 20.51 -12.96
C HIS A 138 6.35 19.89 -11.74
N ILE A 139 5.58 19.70 -10.66
CA ILE A 139 6.06 19.04 -9.44
C ILE A 139 5.29 17.74 -9.23
N ALA A 140 6.01 16.62 -9.26
CA ALA A 140 5.50 15.30 -8.94
C ALA A 140 6.27 14.75 -7.74
N PRO A 141 5.70 13.84 -6.96
CA PRO A 141 6.48 13.07 -5.99
C PRO A 141 7.32 12.00 -6.72
N VAL A 142 8.32 11.49 -6.02
CA VAL A 142 9.06 10.28 -6.38
C VAL A 142 8.11 9.14 -6.77
N TRP A 143 8.47 8.40 -7.82
CA TRP A 143 7.59 7.45 -8.52
C TRP A 143 6.97 6.37 -7.62
N TYR A 144 7.63 5.97 -6.54
CA TYR A 144 7.09 4.97 -5.61
C TYR A 144 6.01 5.51 -4.67
N PHE A 145 5.78 6.83 -4.62
CA PHE A 145 4.67 7.45 -3.90
C PHE A 145 3.51 7.87 -4.81
N THR A 146 3.68 7.83 -6.12
CA THR A 146 2.70 8.38 -7.07
C THR A 146 1.34 7.68 -7.08
N PRO A 147 1.20 6.36 -6.84
CA PRO A 147 -0.12 5.74 -6.76
C PRO A 147 -0.96 6.32 -5.61
N PHE A 148 -0.34 6.50 -4.43
CA PHE A 148 -1.01 7.06 -3.25
C PHE A 148 -1.28 8.56 -3.42
N TYR A 149 -0.34 9.30 -4.00
CA TYR A 149 -0.54 10.69 -4.34
C TYR A 149 -1.69 10.90 -5.33
N SER A 150 -1.83 10.02 -6.33
CA SER A 150 -2.93 10.05 -7.29
C SER A 150 -4.28 9.89 -6.60
N MET A 151 -4.39 8.96 -5.64
CA MET A 151 -5.61 8.79 -4.83
C MET A 151 -5.89 10.01 -3.92
N LEU A 152 -4.84 10.62 -3.34
CA LEU A 152 -4.98 11.86 -2.54
C LEU A 152 -5.61 12.98 -3.38
N ARG A 153 -5.02 13.28 -4.54
CA ARG A 153 -5.49 14.39 -5.41
C ARG A 153 -6.84 14.11 -6.06
N ALA A 154 -7.17 12.84 -6.29
CA ALA A 154 -8.46 12.44 -6.86
C ALA A 154 -9.63 12.66 -5.88
N THR A 155 -9.32 12.77 -4.58
CA THR A 155 -10.30 12.97 -3.52
C THR A 155 -10.70 14.44 -3.42
N ASN A 156 -11.63 14.82 -4.28
CA ASN A 156 -12.29 16.13 -4.31
C ASN A 156 -13.78 15.99 -3.93
N ASP A 157 -14.52 17.11 -3.88
CA ASP A 157 -15.94 17.11 -3.53
C ASP A 157 -16.78 16.14 -4.39
N PRO A 158 -16.59 16.04 -5.72
CA PRO A 158 -17.24 15.00 -6.52
C PRO A 158 -16.99 13.59 -6.02
N LEU A 159 -15.73 13.20 -5.71
CA LEU A 159 -15.45 11.86 -5.19
C LEU A 159 -16.08 11.65 -3.81
N VAL A 160 -16.00 12.64 -2.91
CA VAL A 160 -16.63 12.56 -1.58
C VAL A 160 -18.14 12.36 -1.69
N ASN A 161 -18.80 13.01 -2.66
CA ASN A 161 -20.21 12.80 -2.96
C ASN A 161 -20.50 11.38 -3.44
N VAL A 162 -19.64 10.83 -4.31
CA VAL A 162 -19.73 9.44 -4.75
C VAL A 162 -19.54 8.47 -3.57
N LEU A 163 -18.58 8.72 -2.68
CA LEU A 163 -18.38 7.93 -1.47
C LEU A 163 -19.61 7.96 -0.54
N CYS A 164 -20.26 9.12 -0.37
CA CYS A 164 -21.53 9.22 0.35
C CYS A 164 -22.61 8.34 -0.28
N GLY A 165 -22.71 8.34 -1.62
CA GLY A 165 -23.63 7.49 -2.37
C GLY A 165 -23.34 6.00 -2.18
N ILE A 166 -22.06 5.59 -2.22
CA ILE A 166 -21.63 4.21 -1.97
C ILE A 166 -21.98 3.78 -0.54
N VAL A 167 -21.69 4.62 0.45
CA VAL A 167 -22.04 4.33 1.86
C VAL A 167 -23.54 4.24 2.04
N GLY A 168 -24.32 5.14 1.41
CA GLY A 168 -25.77 5.11 1.45
C GLY A 168 -26.36 3.84 0.83
N LEU A 169 -25.84 3.44 -0.34
CA LEU A 169 -26.25 2.20 -1.02
C LEU A 169 -25.86 0.97 -0.21
N ALA A 170 -24.63 0.90 0.31
CA ALA A 170 -24.18 -0.20 1.15
C ALA A 170 -25.02 -0.31 2.44
N GLY A 171 -25.32 0.83 3.07
CA GLY A 171 -26.22 0.92 4.21
C GLY A 171 -27.63 0.43 3.87
N LEU A 172 -28.18 0.82 2.72
CA LEU A 172 -29.49 0.36 2.25
C LEU A 172 -29.53 -1.15 1.98
N VAL A 173 -28.53 -1.69 1.29
CA VAL A 173 -28.41 -3.14 1.04
C VAL A 173 -28.32 -3.89 2.37
N ALA A 174 -27.45 -3.45 3.28
CA ALA A 174 -27.30 -4.08 4.58
C ALA A 174 -28.58 -3.98 5.44
N LEU A 175 -29.33 -2.88 5.31
CA LEU A 175 -30.66 -2.70 5.93
C LEU A 175 -31.69 -3.72 5.42
N LEU A 176 -31.59 -4.17 4.16
CA LEU A 176 -32.47 -5.17 3.57
C LEU A 176 -32.03 -6.60 3.91
N SER A 177 -30.73 -6.82 4.09
CA SER A 177 -30.16 -8.15 4.35
C SER A 177 -30.12 -8.55 5.83
N VAL A 178 -30.02 -7.59 6.76
CA VAL A 178 -29.83 -7.85 8.20
C VAL A 178 -31.12 -7.65 9.01
N LYS A 179 -31.44 -8.59 9.91
CA LYS A 179 -32.60 -8.54 10.81
C LYS A 179 -32.19 -8.15 12.24
N GLY A 180 -33.15 -7.67 13.03
CA GLY A 180 -32.95 -7.37 14.47
C GLY A 180 -32.18 -6.08 14.76
N LYS A 181 -31.63 -5.95 15.97
CA LYS A 181 -30.96 -4.73 16.47
C LYS A 181 -29.73 -4.32 15.65
N ALA A 182 -29.06 -5.28 15.01
CA ALA A 182 -27.92 -5.02 14.11
C ALA A 182 -28.31 -4.14 12.91
N ARG A 183 -29.56 -4.23 12.43
CA ARG A 183 -30.09 -3.39 11.36
C ARG A 183 -30.05 -1.91 11.73
N ILE A 184 -30.49 -1.57 12.93
CA ILE A 184 -30.52 -0.19 13.44
C ILE A 184 -29.08 0.33 13.57
N ALA A 185 -28.17 -0.50 14.12
CA ALA A 185 -26.76 -0.12 14.25
C ALA A 185 -26.13 0.23 12.89
N ILE A 186 -26.35 -0.60 11.87
CA ILE A 186 -25.83 -0.36 10.50
C ILE A 186 -26.39 0.93 9.90
N ALA A 187 -27.70 1.19 10.07
CA ALA A 187 -28.31 2.42 9.59
C ALA A 187 -27.70 3.66 10.24
N VAL A 188 -27.53 3.63 11.57
CA VAL A 188 -26.90 4.71 12.32
C VAL A 188 -25.46 4.91 11.86
N LEU A 189 -24.68 3.84 11.69
CA LEU A 189 -23.31 3.92 11.20
C LEU A 189 -23.22 4.53 9.79
N ALA A 190 -24.12 4.14 8.88
CA ALA A 190 -24.15 4.70 7.53
C ALA A 190 -24.49 6.20 7.54
N VAL A 191 -25.48 6.62 8.34
CA VAL A 191 -25.84 8.05 8.49
C VAL A 191 -24.69 8.84 9.11
N VAL A 192 -24.06 8.32 10.17
CA VAL A 192 -22.90 8.95 10.81
C VAL A 192 -21.74 9.07 9.82
N ALA A 193 -21.44 8.01 9.05
CA ALA A 193 -20.38 8.05 8.05
C ALA A 193 -20.66 9.11 6.96
N ILE A 194 -21.90 9.21 6.45
CA ILE A 194 -22.29 10.26 5.49
C ILE A 194 -22.16 11.64 6.13
N ALA A 195 -22.61 11.81 7.38
CA ALA A 195 -22.48 13.08 8.10
C ALA A 195 -21.01 13.50 8.25
N LEU A 196 -20.13 12.56 8.61
CA LEU A 196 -18.68 12.81 8.71
C LEU A 196 -18.08 13.19 7.35
N LEU A 197 -18.43 12.45 6.29
CA LEU A 197 -17.99 12.74 4.92
C LEU A 197 -18.38 14.15 4.48
N LYS A 198 -19.54 14.65 4.92
CA LYS A 198 -20.04 15.99 4.58
C LYS A 198 -19.58 17.10 5.53
N THR A 199 -19.16 16.76 6.75
CA THR A 199 -18.74 17.75 7.75
C THR A 199 -17.30 18.20 7.50
N PHE A 200 -16.42 17.29 7.06
CA PHE A 200 -15.01 17.60 6.81
C PHE A 200 -14.72 17.84 5.34
N ASP A 201 -13.76 18.73 5.07
CA ASP A 201 -13.30 19.10 3.73
C ASP A 201 -12.72 17.89 2.98
N ALA A 202 -12.92 17.84 1.66
CA ALA A 202 -12.28 16.88 0.78
C ALA A 202 -10.75 16.84 0.94
N LYS A 203 -10.11 17.97 1.29
CA LYS A 203 -8.67 17.98 1.61
C LYS A 203 -8.31 17.02 2.74
N PHE A 204 -9.11 16.96 3.80
CA PHE A 204 -8.91 16.00 4.90
C PHE A 204 -9.12 14.57 4.41
N TRP A 205 -10.19 14.33 3.65
CA TRP A 205 -10.47 13.01 3.10
C TRP A 205 -9.39 12.52 2.14
N GLY A 206 -8.74 13.40 1.37
CA GLY A 206 -7.59 13.04 0.54
C GLY A 206 -6.42 12.50 1.36
N VAL A 207 -6.15 13.06 2.55
CA VAL A 207 -5.14 12.55 3.48
C VAL A 207 -5.57 11.20 4.06
N VAL A 208 -6.84 11.06 4.44
CA VAL A 208 -7.39 9.80 4.95
C VAL A 208 -7.34 8.70 3.88
N VAL A 209 -7.67 9.00 2.64
CA VAL A 209 -7.59 8.08 1.49
C VAL A 209 -6.14 7.66 1.24
N MET A 210 -5.20 8.61 1.23
CA MET A 210 -3.78 8.29 1.04
C MET A 210 -3.24 7.38 2.15
N GLY A 211 -3.46 7.76 3.42
CA GLY A 211 -3.00 6.98 4.57
C GLY A 211 -3.72 5.63 4.68
N GLY A 212 -5.02 5.63 4.45
CA GLY A 212 -5.87 4.43 4.44
C GLY A 212 -5.44 3.43 3.36
N ALA A 213 -5.00 3.91 2.19
CA ALA A 213 -4.50 3.03 1.13
C ALA A 213 -3.20 2.32 1.54
N VAL A 214 -2.35 2.92 2.37
CA VAL A 214 -1.18 2.23 2.91
C VAL A 214 -1.58 1.29 4.06
N ILE A 215 -2.41 1.76 4.98
CA ILE A 215 -2.80 1.03 6.19
C ILE A 215 -3.66 -0.20 5.88
N ILE A 216 -4.49 -0.16 4.83
CA ILE A 216 -5.35 -1.30 4.48
C ILE A 216 -4.57 -2.57 4.14
N LEU A 217 -3.32 -2.44 3.69
CA LEU A 217 -2.43 -3.57 3.44
C LEU A 217 -2.09 -4.34 4.72
N PHE A 218 -2.00 -3.65 5.86
CA PHE A 218 -1.83 -4.30 7.16
C PHE A 218 -3.04 -5.16 7.52
N ALA A 219 -4.24 -4.79 7.07
CA ALA A 219 -5.47 -5.53 7.34
C ALA A 219 -5.62 -6.81 6.48
N LEU A 220 -4.71 -7.07 5.52
CA LEU A 220 -4.79 -8.23 4.62
C LEU A 220 -5.05 -9.58 5.30
N PRO A 221 -4.39 -9.93 6.43
CA PRO A 221 -4.64 -11.20 7.10
C PRO A 221 -6.09 -11.39 7.61
N TRP A 222 -6.82 -10.28 7.80
CA TRP A 222 -8.23 -10.29 8.23
C TRP A 222 -9.22 -10.04 7.09
N LEU A 223 -8.74 -9.54 5.94
CA LEU A 223 -9.57 -9.26 4.77
C LEU A 223 -9.61 -10.46 3.81
N ASP A 224 -8.52 -11.20 3.66
CA ASP A 224 -8.47 -12.39 2.81
C ASP A 224 -8.97 -13.63 3.57
N ASN A 225 -10.26 -13.95 3.40
CA ASN A 225 -10.90 -15.13 3.98
C ASN A 225 -10.83 -16.37 3.07
N SER A 226 -9.99 -16.35 2.03
CA SER A 226 -9.91 -17.46 1.09
C SER A 226 -9.51 -18.77 1.80
N PRO A 227 -10.17 -19.90 1.49
CA PRO A 227 -9.82 -21.19 2.09
C PRO A 227 -8.43 -21.70 1.67
N VAL A 228 -7.82 -21.09 0.65
CA VAL A 228 -6.53 -21.51 0.09
C VAL A 228 -5.52 -20.36 0.06
N LYS A 229 -4.34 -20.60 0.65
CA LYS A 229 -3.24 -19.62 0.70
C LYS A 229 -2.70 -19.28 -0.70
N SER A 230 -2.34 -20.29 -1.51
CA SER A 230 -1.71 -20.05 -2.81
C SER A 230 -2.70 -19.69 -3.91
N ILE A 231 -2.39 -18.64 -4.66
CA ILE A 231 -3.12 -18.22 -5.86
C ILE A 231 -3.14 -19.30 -6.96
N ARG A 232 -2.21 -20.27 -6.95
CA ARG A 232 -2.15 -21.35 -7.94
C ARG A 232 -3.42 -22.19 -7.96
N TYR A 233 -4.04 -22.36 -6.80
CA TYR A 233 -5.22 -23.19 -6.58
C TYR A 233 -6.52 -22.39 -6.42
N ARG A 234 -6.44 -21.06 -6.52
CA ARG A 234 -7.62 -20.19 -6.55
C ARG A 234 -8.30 -20.20 -7.93
N PRO A 235 -9.61 -19.89 -7.99
CA PRO A 235 -10.34 -19.69 -9.25
C PRO A 235 -9.60 -18.76 -10.22
N GLN A 236 -9.71 -19.04 -11.53
CA GLN A 236 -9.00 -18.25 -12.55
C GLN A 236 -9.42 -16.77 -12.53
N TRP A 237 -10.68 -16.48 -12.23
CA TRP A 237 -11.18 -15.11 -12.16
C TRP A 237 -10.53 -14.31 -11.01
N HIS A 238 -10.05 -14.95 -9.92
CA HIS A 238 -9.23 -14.26 -8.91
C HIS A 238 -7.94 -13.74 -9.54
N LYS A 239 -7.25 -14.56 -10.35
CA LYS A 239 -6.00 -14.16 -11.03
C LYS A 239 -6.23 -12.98 -11.96
N VAL A 240 -7.36 -12.99 -12.69
CA VAL A 240 -7.76 -11.87 -13.53
C VAL A 240 -8.01 -10.62 -12.68
N LEU A 241 -8.71 -10.73 -11.55
CA LEU A 241 -8.96 -9.62 -10.65
C LEU A 241 -7.65 -9.03 -10.06
N TYR A 242 -6.70 -9.88 -9.64
CA TYR A 242 -5.36 -9.45 -9.22
C TYR A 242 -4.61 -8.74 -10.37
N GLY A 243 -4.70 -9.26 -11.60
CA GLY A 243 -4.13 -8.62 -12.77
C GLY A 243 -4.71 -7.23 -13.03
N ILE A 244 -6.04 -7.09 -12.93
CA ILE A 244 -6.73 -5.79 -13.04
C ILE A 244 -6.27 -4.84 -11.92
N PHE A 245 -6.11 -5.33 -10.68
CA PHE A 245 -5.56 -4.55 -9.57
C PHE A 245 -4.17 -4.03 -9.84
N VAL A 246 -3.27 -4.86 -10.36
CA VAL A 246 -1.92 -4.42 -10.75
C VAL A 246 -1.99 -3.35 -11.83
N VAL A 247 -2.84 -3.52 -12.85
CA VAL A 247 -3.03 -2.52 -13.92
C VAL A 247 -3.51 -1.19 -13.34
N PHE A 248 -4.55 -1.18 -12.51
CA PHE A 248 -5.03 0.04 -11.87
C PHE A 248 -3.96 0.70 -11.00
N PHE A 249 -3.21 -0.08 -10.22
CA PHE A 249 -2.14 0.46 -9.39
C PHE A 249 -1.03 1.13 -10.22
N VAL A 250 -0.64 0.53 -11.35
CA VAL A 250 0.32 1.12 -12.30
C VAL A 250 -0.25 2.36 -12.98
N VAL A 251 -1.52 2.35 -13.38
CA VAL A 251 -2.19 3.52 -13.97
C VAL A 251 -2.26 4.69 -12.98
N LEU A 252 -2.60 4.42 -11.71
CA LEU A 252 -2.56 5.42 -10.64
C LEU A 252 -1.13 5.96 -10.46
N GLY A 253 -0.12 5.08 -10.50
CA GLY A 253 1.28 5.47 -10.46
C GLY A 253 1.69 6.40 -11.61
N TYR A 254 1.29 6.08 -12.83
CA TYR A 254 1.54 6.92 -14.00
C TYR A 254 0.84 8.29 -13.87
N LEU A 255 -0.46 8.29 -13.55
CA LEU A 255 -1.26 9.52 -13.42
C LEU A 255 -0.81 10.42 -12.26
N GLY A 256 -0.17 9.86 -11.23
CA GLY A 256 0.42 10.62 -10.15
C GLY A 256 1.64 11.46 -10.57
N ILE A 257 2.29 11.12 -11.68
CA ILE A 257 3.40 11.91 -12.27
C ILE A 257 2.86 12.95 -13.25
N GLN A 258 1.72 12.68 -13.88
CA GLN A 258 1.14 13.58 -14.88
C GLN A 258 0.47 14.81 -14.25
N PRO A 259 0.42 15.94 -14.97
CA PRO A 259 -0.37 17.10 -14.58
C PRO A 259 -1.86 16.75 -14.33
N PRO A 260 -2.56 17.51 -13.47
CA PRO A 260 -4.01 17.44 -13.35
C PRO A 260 -4.72 17.65 -14.69
N SER A 261 -5.63 16.74 -15.01
CA SER A 261 -6.54 16.81 -16.16
C SER A 261 -7.87 16.19 -15.77
N ASP A 262 -8.96 16.56 -16.46
CA ASP A 262 -10.30 16.06 -16.14
C ASP A 262 -10.38 14.54 -16.29
N LEU A 263 -9.88 14.03 -17.43
CA LEU A 263 -9.84 12.59 -17.70
C LEU A 263 -8.93 11.84 -16.71
N GLY A 264 -7.74 12.37 -16.43
CA GLY A 264 -6.82 11.77 -15.47
C GLY A 264 -7.42 11.73 -14.06
N THR A 265 -8.17 12.77 -13.67
CA THR A 265 -8.86 12.85 -12.38
C THR A 265 -9.97 11.80 -12.32
N LEU A 266 -10.81 11.68 -13.34
CA LEU A 266 -11.86 10.66 -13.40
C LEU A 266 -11.30 9.24 -13.32
N ILE A 267 -10.23 8.94 -14.09
CA ILE A 267 -9.57 7.62 -14.05
C ILE A 267 -8.99 7.35 -12.66
N SER A 268 -8.38 8.36 -12.03
CA SER A 268 -7.82 8.23 -10.68
C SER A 268 -8.90 8.01 -9.62
N GLN A 269 -10.08 8.62 -9.77
CA GLN A 269 -11.24 8.40 -8.92
C GLN A 269 -11.76 6.97 -9.05
N ILE A 270 -11.94 6.48 -10.29
CA ILE A 270 -12.35 5.10 -10.55
C ILE A 270 -11.32 4.12 -9.97
N GLY A 271 -10.03 4.39 -10.20
CA GLY A 271 -8.93 3.60 -9.65
C GLY A 271 -8.91 3.59 -8.12
N THR A 272 -9.22 4.72 -7.48
CA THR A 272 -9.32 4.82 -6.00
C THR A 272 -10.48 3.97 -5.48
N ILE A 273 -11.67 4.10 -6.09
CA ILE A 273 -12.84 3.30 -5.70
C ILE A 273 -12.55 1.81 -5.91
N PHE A 274 -11.93 1.45 -7.03
CA PHE A 274 -11.55 0.07 -7.31
C PHE A 274 -10.49 -0.46 -6.34
N TYR A 275 -9.48 0.35 -6.00
CA TYR A 275 -8.44 -0.01 -5.02
C TYR A 275 -9.05 -0.36 -3.67
N PHE A 276 -9.87 0.53 -3.10
CA PHE A 276 -10.52 0.26 -1.82
C PHE A 276 -11.57 -0.84 -1.93
N GLY A 277 -12.34 -0.88 -3.01
CA GLY A 277 -13.31 -1.94 -3.28
C GLY A 277 -12.66 -3.32 -3.34
N PHE A 278 -11.48 -3.44 -3.94
CA PHE A 278 -10.70 -4.68 -3.99
C PHE A 278 -10.41 -5.22 -2.59
N PHE A 279 -9.91 -4.38 -1.67
CA PHE A 279 -9.61 -4.82 -0.30
C PHE A 279 -10.87 -4.96 0.57
N LEU A 280 -11.78 -4.00 0.53
CA LEU A 280 -12.97 -3.98 1.38
C LEU A 280 -13.94 -5.11 1.02
N LEU A 281 -14.04 -5.49 -0.25
CA LEU A 281 -14.88 -6.61 -0.69
C LEU A 281 -14.16 -7.97 -0.60
N MET A 282 -12.86 -7.99 -0.29
CA MET A 282 -12.04 -9.19 -0.19
C MET A 282 -12.61 -10.27 0.74
N PRO A 283 -13.24 -9.94 1.88
CA PRO A 283 -13.87 -10.96 2.75
C PRO A 283 -14.92 -11.83 2.05
N TRP A 284 -15.55 -11.31 0.98
CA TRP A 284 -16.56 -12.02 0.20
C TRP A 284 -16.00 -12.57 -1.10
N TRP A 285 -15.33 -11.75 -1.91
CA TRP A 285 -14.93 -12.21 -3.24
C TRP A 285 -13.84 -13.29 -3.16
N SER A 286 -12.97 -13.24 -2.14
CA SER A 286 -11.87 -14.22 -1.97
C SER A 286 -12.35 -15.65 -1.65
N THR A 287 -13.62 -15.81 -1.25
CA THR A 287 -14.22 -17.11 -0.88
C THR A 287 -15.08 -17.71 -1.99
N ILE A 288 -15.34 -16.98 -3.08
CA ILE A 288 -16.29 -17.37 -4.13
C ILE A 288 -15.56 -18.15 -5.23
N GLY A 289 -16.20 -19.21 -5.74
CA GLY A 289 -15.74 -19.97 -6.92
C GLY A 289 -15.23 -21.37 -6.59
N SER A 290 -14.71 -22.05 -7.61
CA SER A 290 -14.20 -23.42 -7.49
C SER A 290 -12.68 -23.42 -7.24
N PHE A 291 -12.30 -23.87 -6.05
CA PHE A 291 -10.90 -24.00 -5.64
C PHE A 291 -10.35 -25.36 -6.06
N LYS A 292 -9.12 -25.38 -6.55
CA LYS A 292 -8.40 -26.62 -6.83
C LYS A 292 -7.92 -27.22 -5.52
N GLN A 293 -7.80 -28.54 -5.48
CA GLN A 293 -7.22 -29.23 -4.34
C GLN A 293 -5.74 -28.83 -4.19
N VAL A 294 -5.38 -28.36 -3.00
CA VAL A 294 -3.98 -28.10 -2.62
C VAL A 294 -3.29 -29.45 -2.43
N PRO A 295 -2.07 -29.65 -2.95
CA PRO A 295 -1.35 -30.89 -2.78
C PRO A 295 -1.01 -31.13 -1.30
N ASP A 296 -0.93 -32.40 -0.93
CA ASP A 296 -0.62 -32.83 0.44
C ASP A 296 0.83 -32.56 0.85
N ARG A 297 1.73 -32.43 -0.12
CA ARG A 297 3.16 -32.12 0.04
C ARG A 297 3.55 -31.05 -0.97
N VAL A 298 4.68 -30.38 -0.73
CA VAL A 298 5.21 -29.40 -1.68
C VAL A 298 5.48 -30.09 -3.02
N THR A 299 4.94 -29.53 -4.11
CA THR A 299 5.23 -30.02 -5.45
C THR A 299 6.55 -29.44 -5.92
N PHE A 300 7.55 -30.29 -6.03
CA PHE A 300 8.85 -29.93 -6.59
C PHE A 300 8.96 -30.46 -8.02
N SER A 301 9.22 -29.57 -8.97
CA SER A 301 9.74 -29.95 -10.27
C SER A 301 11.21 -29.56 -10.28
N ALA A 302 12.11 -30.52 -10.44
CA ALA A 302 13.51 -30.21 -10.70
C ALA A 302 13.60 -29.36 -11.97
N HIS A 303 14.32 -28.24 -11.90
CA HIS A 303 14.67 -27.43 -13.06
C HIS A 303 15.84 -28.05 -13.81
#